data_AF-S4WV05-F1
#
_entry.id   AF-S4WV05-F1
#
_cell.length_a   1.000
_cell.length_b   1.000
_cell.length_c   1.000
_cell.angle_alpha   90.00
_cell.angle_beta   90.00
_cell.angle_gamma   90.00
#
_symmetry.space_group_name_H-M   'P 1'
#
loop_
_entity.id
_entity.type
_entity.pdbx_description
1 polymer ?
#
loop_
_entity_poly.entity_id
_entity_poly.type
_entity_poly.pdbx_seq_one_letter_code
_entity_poly.pdbx_strand_id
1 'polypeptide(L)'
;MNEETLFRGIMLNVFRSRYCWTMWLGALITSLLFVAAHSQYQNLLTLAELFLVGLITSVARIRSGGLLLPVLLHMEATTLGLLFG
;
A
#
# COMPACT_ATOMS: atom_id res chain seq x y z
N MET A 1 5.05 2.17 10.38
CA MET A 1 4.89 0.76 10.81
C MET A 1 3.42 0.38 11.00
N ASN A 2 2.61 1.19 11.69
CA ASN A 2 1.18 0.90 11.91
C ASN A 2 0.37 0.72 10.61
N GLU A 3 0.61 1.56 9.61
CA GLU A 3 -0.11 1.50 8.33
C GLU A 3 0.14 0.20 7.59
N GLU A 4 1.40 -0.21 7.41
CA GLU A 4 1.72 -1.46 6.72
C GLU A 4 1.21 -2.70 7.48
N THR A 5 1.23 -2.68 8.81
CA THR A 5 0.59 -3.75 9.61
C THR A 5 -0.91 -3.83 9.33
N LEU A 6 -1.61 -2.69 9.31
CA LEU A 6 -3.05 -2.65 9.02
C LEU A 6 -3.32 -3.07 7.56
N PHE A 7 -2.80 -2.33 6.59
CA PHE A 7 -3.14 -2.51 5.18
C PHE A 7 -2.55 -3.80 4.59
N ARG A 8 -1.28 -4.13 4.86
CA ARG A 8 -0.57 -5.25 4.21
C ARG A 8 -0.54 -6.50 5.10
N GLY A 9 -0.59 -6.32 6.42
CA GLY A 9 -0.65 -7.40 7.39
C GLY A 9 -2.05 -7.95 7.65
N ILE A 10 -3.07 -7.08 7.73
CA ILE A 10 -4.44 -7.49 8.08
C ILE A 10 -5.34 -7.44 6.85
N MET A 11 -5.54 -6.26 6.25
CA MET A 11 -6.56 -6.07 5.22
C MET A 11 -6.26 -6.84 3.93
N LEU A 12 -5.03 -6.76 3.41
CA LEU A 12 -4.62 -7.52 2.23
C LEU A 12 -4.70 -9.04 2.46
N ASN A 13 -4.45 -9.49 3.69
CA ASN A 13 -4.51 -10.90 4.06
C ASN A 13 -5.94 -11.47 4.03
N VAL A 14 -6.99 -10.64 4.11
CA VAL A 14 -8.40 -11.07 3.93
C VAL A 14 -8.61 -11.67 2.54
N PHE A 15 -7.86 -11.21 1.55
CA PHE A 15 -7.95 -11.68 0.17
C PHE A 15 -7.11 -12.93 -0.13
N ARG A 16 -6.41 -13.48 0.87
CA ARG A 16 -5.60 -14.68 0.70
C ARG A 16 -6.52 -15.88 0.48
N SER A 17 -6.41 -16.48 -0.69
CA SER A 17 -7.21 -17.64 -1.10
C SER A 17 -6.36 -18.65 -1.88
N ARG A 18 -6.99 -19.76 -2.31
CA ARG A 18 -6.36 -20.73 -3.22
C ARG A 18 -6.04 -20.15 -4.61
N TYR A 19 -6.65 -19.03 -4.98
CA TYR A 19 -6.51 -18.43 -6.30
C TYR A 19 -5.64 -17.17 -6.22
N CYS A 20 -4.55 -17.13 -6.99
CA CYS A 20 -3.62 -16.00 -6.96
C CYS A 20 -4.25 -14.65 -7.35
N TRP A 21 -5.29 -14.66 -8.18
CA TRP A 21 -5.95 -13.42 -8.63
C TRP A 21 -6.63 -12.65 -7.48
N THR A 22 -7.04 -13.33 -6.41
CA THR A 22 -7.70 -12.65 -5.28
C THR A 22 -6.74 -11.74 -4.55
N MET A 23 -5.46 -12.10 -4.45
CA MET A 23 -4.42 -11.25 -3.86
C MET A 23 -4.20 -9.97 -4.69
N TRP A 24 -4.24 -10.08 -6.01
CA TRP A 24 -4.11 -8.91 -6.90
C TRP A 24 -5.34 -7.99 -6.84
N LEU A 25 -6.54 -8.57 -6.74
CA LEU A 25 -7.75 -7.80 -6.45
C LEU A 25 -7.65 -7.10 -5.08
N GLY A 26 -7.18 -7.82 -4.07
CA GLY A 26 -6.92 -7.28 -2.74
C GLY A 26 -5.92 -6.12 -2.75
N ALA A 27 -4.86 -6.22 -3.55
CA ALA A 27 -3.89 -5.14 -3.73
C ALA A 27 -4.55 -3.87 -4.30
N LEU A 28 -5.39 -4.01 -5.32
CA LEU A 28 -6.15 -2.88 -5.88
C LEU A 28 -7.08 -2.24 -4.84
N ILE A 29 -7.93 -3.06 -4.19
CA ILE A 29 -8.92 -2.57 -3.22
C ILE A 29 -8.26 -1.91 -2.00
N THR A 30 -7.25 -2.55 -1.42
CA THR A 30 -6.55 -2.00 -0.25
C THR A 30 -5.73 -0.76 -0.58
N SER A 31 -5.24 -0.61 -1.82
CA SER A 31 -4.59 0.62 -2.27
C SER A 31 -5.58 1.77 -2.46
N LEU A 32 -6.77 1.52 -2.98
CA LEU A 32 -7.84 2.53 -3.03
C LEU A 32 -8.27 2.96 -1.63
N LEU A 33 -8.39 2.00 -0.69
CA LEU A 33 -8.72 2.33 0.69
C LEU A 33 -7.60 3.11 1.38
N PHE A 34 -6.34 2.82 1.07
CA PHE A 34 -5.19 3.57 1.56
C PHE A 34 -5.26 5.05 1.13
N VAL A 35 -5.63 5.31 -0.14
CA VAL A 35 -5.87 6.67 -0.63
C VAL A 35 -7.06 7.32 0.10
N ALA A 36 -8.16 6.59 0.28
CA ALA A 36 -9.33 7.11 0.99
C ALA A 36 -9.03 7.49 2.46
N ALA A 37 -8.19 6.70 3.14
CA ALA A 37 -7.69 7.00 4.47
C ALA A 37 -6.80 8.27 4.52
N HIS A 38 -6.34 8.74 3.36
CA HIS A 38 -5.54 9.95 3.18
C HIS A 38 -6.32 11.10 2.52
N SER A 39 -7.65 11.11 2.70
CA SER A 39 -8.55 12.13 2.12
C SER A 39 -8.29 13.58 2.57
N GLN A 40 -7.40 13.80 3.54
CA GLN A 40 -6.92 15.16 3.85
C GLN A 40 -6.19 15.81 2.67
N TYR A 41 -5.61 15.04 1.74
CA TYR A 41 -4.98 15.57 0.54
C TYR A 41 -6.03 15.82 -0.55
N GLN A 42 -6.03 17.04 -1.11
CA GLN A 42 -6.98 17.44 -2.16
C GLN A 42 -6.36 17.42 -3.57
N ASN A 43 -5.02 17.38 -3.67
CA ASN A 43 -4.33 17.35 -4.95
C ASN A 43 -4.42 15.94 -5.58
N LEU A 44 -4.99 15.86 -6.79
CA LEU A 44 -5.17 14.61 -7.52
C LEU A 44 -3.85 13.88 -7.82
N LEU A 45 -2.76 14.61 -8.05
CA LEU A 45 -1.43 14.01 -8.27
C LEU A 45 -0.94 13.34 -6.99
N THR A 46 -1.05 14.00 -5.84
CA THR A 46 -0.69 13.41 -4.54
C THR A 46 -1.54 12.17 -4.23
N LEU A 47 -2.84 12.20 -4.53
CA LEU A 47 -3.70 11.03 -4.37
C LEU A 47 -3.30 9.88 -5.31
N ALA A 48 -2.86 10.18 -6.53
CA ALA A 48 -2.34 9.20 -7.46
C ALA A 48 -1.00 8.60 -6.99
N GLU A 49 -0.11 9.41 -6.42
CA GLU A 49 1.14 8.95 -5.80
C GLU A 49 0.86 8.03 -4.62
N LEU A 50 -0.06 8.38 -3.73
CA LEU A 50 -0.47 7.54 -2.61
C LEU A 50 -1.07 6.20 -3.09
N PHE A 51 -1.83 6.22 -4.18
CA PHE A 51 -2.34 5.01 -4.81
C PHE A 51 -1.19 4.11 -5.29
N LEU A 52 -0.19 4.69 -5.97
CA LEU A 52 0.98 3.96 -6.46
C LEU A 52 1.82 3.40 -5.31
N VAL A 53 2.08 4.18 -4.26
CA VAL A 53 2.75 3.70 -3.04
C VAL A 53 1.97 2.53 -2.45
N GLY A 54 0.65 2.64 -2.41
CA GLY A 54 -0.22 1.59 -1.92
C GLY A 54 -0.13 0.28 -2.73
N LEU A 55 -0.06 0.41 -4.07
CA LEU A 55 0.12 -0.74 -4.95
C LEU A 55 1.50 -1.37 -4.80
N ILE A 56 2.56 -0.57 -4.84
CA ILE A 56 3.96 -1.04 -4.76
C ILE A 56 4.19 -1.81 -3.45
N THR A 57 3.74 -1.27 -2.33
CA THR A 57 3.85 -1.93 -1.02
C THR A 57 3.01 -3.23 -0.97
N SER A 58 1.85 -3.27 -1.62
CA SER A 58 1.06 -4.51 -1.74
C SER A 58 1.76 -5.56 -2.60
N VAL A 59 2.37 -5.17 -3.72
CA VAL A 59 3.19 -6.08 -4.56
C VAL A 59 4.40 -6.58 -3.78
N ALA A 60 5.09 -5.70 -3.07
CA ALA A 60 6.21 -6.05 -2.20
C ALA A 60 5.80 -7.09 -1.15
N ARG A 61 4.62 -6.93 -0.52
CA ARG A 61 4.06 -7.92 0.41
C ARG A 61 3.77 -9.26 -0.28
N ILE A 62 3.13 -9.25 -1.44
CA ILE A 62 2.80 -10.48 -2.19
C ILE A 62 4.07 -11.25 -2.59
N ARG A 63 5.11 -10.54 -3.03
CA ARG A 63 6.36 -11.14 -3.52
C ARG A 63 7.29 -11.58 -2.39
N SER A 64 7.38 -10.81 -1.31
CA SER A 64 8.31 -11.11 -0.20
C SER A 64 7.70 -11.99 0.90
N GLY A 65 6.37 -12.03 1.05
CA GLY A 65 5.67 -12.71 2.14
C GLY A 65 5.82 -12.05 3.53
N GLY A 66 6.78 -11.14 3.69
CA GLY A 66 7.09 -10.40 4.92
C GLY A 66 6.48 -9.00 4.97
N LEU A 67 6.65 -8.29 6.08
CA LEU A 67 6.29 -6.87 6.21
C LEU A 67 7.50 -5.94 6.14
N LEU A 68 8.73 -6.46 6.23
CA LEU A 68 9.92 -5.63 6.23
C LEU A 68 10.07 -4.85 4.91
N LEU A 69 9.99 -5.52 3.76
CA LEU A 69 10.11 -4.88 2.46
C LEU A 69 9.06 -3.78 2.24
N PRO A 70 7.75 -4.01 2.43
CA PRO A 70 6.76 -2.94 2.27
C PRO A 70 6.96 -1.80 3.29
N VAL A 71 7.42 -2.08 4.52
CA VAL A 71 7.75 -1.01 5.49
C VAL A 71 8.91 -0.15 4.99
N LEU A 72 9.98 -0.75 4.46
CA LEU A 72 11.13 0.01 3.95
C LEU A 72 10.74 0.89 2.75
N LEU A 73 9.97 0.34 1.80
CA LEU A 73 9.48 1.09 0.64
C LEU A 73 8.53 2.22 1.03
N HIS A 74 7.68 2.00 2.04
CA HIS A 74 6.82 3.06 2.57
C HIS A 74 7.68 4.18 3.18
N MET A 75 8.67 3.85 4.02
CA MET A 75 9.56 4.85 4.63
C MET A 75 10.35 5.65 3.58
N GLU A 76 10.81 4.99 2.51
CA GLU A 76 11.43 5.65 1.36
C GLU A 76 10.47 6.62 0.68
N ALA A 77 9.23 6.18 0.37
CA ALA A 77 8.22 7.03 -0.25
C ALA A 77 7.87 8.25 0.63
N THR A 78 7.75 8.06 1.95
CA THR A 78 7.57 9.18 2.89
C THR A 78 8.75 10.14 2.83
N THR A 79 9.98 9.63 2.79
CA THR A 79 11.19 10.46 2.73
C THR A 79 11.23 11.27 1.43
N LEU A 80 10.94 10.65 0.29
CA LEU A 80 10.88 11.34 -1.01
C LEU A 80 9.77 12.40 -1.03
N GLY A 81 8.58 12.08 -0.50
CA GLY A 81 7.47 13.04 -0.39
C GLY A 81 7.80 14.24 0.49
N LEU A 82 8.56 14.05 1.57
CA LEU A 82 9.02 15.16 2.43
C LEU A 82 10.13 16.00 1.79
N LEU A 83 10.94 15.41 0.90
CA LEU A 83 12.06 16.10 0.26
C LEU A 83 11.67 16.84 -1.03
N PHE A 84 10.69 16.31 -1.77
CA PHE A 84 10.35 16.77 -3.11
C PHE A 84 8.88 17.17 -3.29
N GLY A 85 8.04 16.98 -2.27
CA GLY A 85 6.59 17.26 -2.29
C GLY A 85 6.21 18.64 -1.79
#